data_AF-A0A6L9ZMV5-F1
#
_entry.id   AF-A0A6L9ZMV5-F1
#
_cell.length_a   1.000
_cell.length_b   1.000
_cell.length_c   1.000
_cell.angle_alpha   90.00
_cell.angle_beta   90.00
_cell.angle_gamma   90.00
#
_symmetry.space_group_name_H-M   'P 1'
#
loop_
_entity.id
_entity.type
_entity.pdbx_description
1 polymer ?
#
loop_
_entity_poly.entity_id
_entity_poly.type
_entity_poly.pdbx_seq_one_letter_code
_entity_poly.pdbx_strand_id
1 'polypeptide(L)'
;MVGNYFLSLTKLWASLTWKKSTKGTIITKFYIRSSAQQILRTVAESFSFYYSLIIAYSSGKISDRPRIPNYRKKGGMATVSYPAQALKLKGNQIRVPRLEYL
;
A
#
# COMPACT_ATOMS: atom_id res chain seq x y z
N MET A 1 -42.01 -24.61 -19.84
CA MET A 1 -40.58 -24.23 -19.82
C MET A 1 -40.33 -22.89 -19.08
N VAL A 2 -40.86 -22.70 -17.86
CA VAL A 2 -40.81 -21.39 -17.15
C VAL A 2 -39.87 -21.40 -15.92
N GLY A 3 -39.62 -22.57 -15.31
CA GLY A 3 -38.86 -22.68 -14.07
C GLY A 3 -37.35 -22.37 -14.15
N ASN A 4 -36.71 -22.56 -15.32
CA ASN A 4 -35.26 -22.33 -15.46
C ASN A 4 -34.87 -20.84 -15.48
N TYR A 5 -35.75 -19.96 -15.96
CA TYR A 5 -35.48 -18.53 -16.02
C TYR A 5 -35.46 -17.89 -14.62
N PHE A 6 -36.32 -18.36 -13.71
CA PHE A 6 -36.39 -17.85 -12.35
C PHE A 6 -35.14 -18.22 -11.53
N LEU A 7 -34.67 -19.46 -11.65
CA LEU A 7 -33.42 -19.93 -11.05
C LEU A 7 -32.17 -19.25 -11.64
N SER A 8 -32.21 -18.87 -12.92
CA SER A 8 -31.15 -18.09 -13.58
C SER A 8 -31.09 -16.66 -13.02
N LEU A 9 -32.25 -16.00 -12.90
CA LEU A 9 -32.36 -14.62 -12.42
C LEU A 9 -31.96 -14.47 -10.96
N THR A 10 -32.31 -15.43 -10.09
CA THR A 10 -31.91 -15.40 -8.67
C THR A 10 -30.40 -15.60 -8.50
N LYS A 11 -29.78 -16.50 -9.28
CA LYS A 11 -28.32 -16.67 -9.33
C LYS A 11 -27.62 -15.42 -9.86
N LEU A 12 -28.18 -14.76 -10.87
CA LEU A 12 -27.65 -13.52 -11.42
C LEU A 12 -27.75 -12.37 -10.41
N TRP A 13 -28.88 -12.26 -9.70
CA TRP A 13 -29.08 -11.29 -8.63
C TRP A 13 -28.13 -11.50 -7.46
N ALA A 14 -27.95 -12.74 -7.00
CA ALA A 14 -26.99 -13.10 -5.96
C ALA A 14 -25.53 -12.78 -6.36
N SER A 15 -25.18 -12.99 -7.64
CA SER A 15 -23.87 -12.62 -8.20
C SER A 15 -23.66 -11.10 -8.24
N LEU A 16 -24.70 -10.34 -8.62
CA LEU A 16 -24.69 -8.89 -8.66
C LEU A 16 -24.59 -8.24 -7.28
N THR A 17 -25.28 -8.79 -6.27
CA THR A 17 -25.21 -8.30 -4.89
C THR A 17 -23.84 -8.56 -4.27
N TRP A 18 -23.24 -9.73 -4.52
CA TRP A 18 -21.85 -10.05 -4.13
C TRP A 18 -20.83 -9.09 -4.76
N LYS A 19 -20.98 -8.79 -6.06
CA LYS A 19 -20.15 -7.80 -6.77
C LYS A 19 -20.35 -6.36 -6.26
N LYS A 20 -21.49 -6.02 -5.65
CA LYS A 20 -21.71 -4.70 -5.02
C LYS A 20 -21.08 -4.62 -3.62
N SER A 21 -21.12 -5.69 -2.83
CA SER A 21 -20.54 -5.74 -1.46
C SER A 21 -19.01 -5.62 -1.45
N THR A 22 -18.33 -6.20 -2.42
CA THR A 22 -16.87 -6.27 -2.50
C THR A 22 -16.17 -4.95 -2.87
N LYS A 23 -16.86 -4.04 -3.58
CA LYS A 23 -16.23 -2.82 -4.13
C LYS A 23 -15.82 -1.78 -3.08
N GLY A 24 -16.46 -1.74 -1.91
CA GLY A 24 -16.13 -0.79 -0.83
C GLY A 24 -14.96 -1.22 0.07
N THR A 25 -14.78 -2.54 0.28
CA THR A 25 -13.77 -3.10 1.19
C THR A 25 -12.44 -3.44 0.51
N ILE A 26 -12.45 -3.74 -0.79
CA ILE A 26 -11.24 -4.15 -1.51
C ILE A 26 -10.27 -2.97 -1.68
N ILE A 27 -10.81 -1.80 -2.04
CA ILE A 27 -10.02 -0.60 -2.33
C ILE A 27 -9.27 -0.14 -1.07
N THR A 28 -9.94 -0.08 0.09
CA THR A 28 -9.34 0.31 1.37
C THR A 28 -8.30 -0.71 1.86
N LYS A 29 -8.60 -2.01 1.75
CA LYS A 29 -7.65 -3.09 2.06
C LYS A 29 -6.42 -3.04 1.16
N PHE A 30 -6.59 -2.78 -0.14
CA PHE A 30 -5.49 -2.60 -1.08
C PHE A 30 -4.62 -1.38 -0.72
N TYR A 31 -5.22 -0.27 -0.31
CA TYR A 31 -4.47 0.92 0.13
C TYR A 31 -3.66 0.71 1.40
N ILE A 32 -4.23 0.05 2.42
CA ILE A 32 -3.48 -0.30 3.63
C ILE A 32 -2.33 -1.23 3.29
N ARG A 33 -2.58 -2.23 2.44
CA ARG A 33 -1.57 -3.21 2.04
C ARG A 33 -0.42 -2.58 1.25
N SER A 34 -0.72 -1.75 0.25
CA SER A 34 0.29 -1.10 -0.60
C SER A 34 1.15 -0.10 0.18
N SER A 35 0.54 0.74 1.02
CA SER A 35 1.27 1.69 1.87
C SER A 35 2.16 1.00 2.92
N ALA A 36 1.67 -0.07 3.56
CA ALA A 36 2.48 -0.86 4.49
C ALA A 36 3.63 -1.59 3.77
N GLN A 37 3.37 -2.17 2.59
CA GLN A 37 4.38 -2.86 1.79
C GLN A 37 5.49 -1.93 1.31
N GLN A 38 5.16 -0.67 0.98
CA GLN A 38 6.16 0.33 0.58
C GLN A 38 7.15 0.59 1.72
N ILE A 39 6.65 0.78 2.95
CA ILE A 39 7.51 1.02 4.13
C ILE A 39 8.40 -0.21 4.38
N LEU A 40 7.81 -1.41 4.42
CA LEU A 40 8.57 -2.63 4.65
C LEU A 40 9.66 -2.87 3.59
N ARG A 41 9.37 -2.58 2.32
CA ARG A 41 10.37 -2.64 1.23
C ARG A 41 11.54 -1.70 1.45
N THR A 42 11.26 -0.43 1.76
CA THR A 42 12.34 0.56 1.97
C THR A 42 13.25 0.17 3.13
N VAL A 43 12.71 -0.43 4.20
CA VAL A 43 13.49 -0.95 5.33
C VAL A 43 14.34 -2.14 4.87
N ALA A 44 13.74 -3.12 4.18
CA ALA A 44 14.46 -4.29 3.68
C ALA A 44 15.62 -3.93 2.73
N GLU A 45 15.37 -3.02 1.79
CA GLU A 45 16.37 -2.53 0.83
C GLU A 45 17.54 -1.82 1.52
N SER A 46 17.23 -0.98 2.50
CA SER A 46 18.25 -0.26 3.29
C SER A 46 19.17 -1.23 4.05
N PHE A 47 18.62 -2.31 4.62
CA PHE A 47 19.43 -3.33 5.27
C PHE A 47 20.27 -4.14 4.28
N SER A 48 19.69 -4.54 3.13
CA SER A 48 20.43 -5.25 2.09
C SER A 48 21.65 -4.44 1.60
N PHE A 49 21.47 -3.13 1.40
CA PHE A 49 22.55 -2.22 1.02
C PHE A 49 23.58 -2.01 2.15
N TYR A 50 23.13 -1.95 3.40
CA TYR A 50 24.05 -1.85 4.53
C TYR A 50 24.95 -3.08 4.66
N TYR A 51 24.41 -4.29 4.47
CA TYR A 51 25.21 -5.53 4.48
C TYR A 51 26.23 -5.56 3.34
N SER A 52 25.86 -5.14 2.13
CA SER A 52 26.81 -5.10 1.02
C SER A 52 27.94 -4.09 1.28
N LEU A 53 27.64 -2.95 1.93
CA LEU A 53 28.65 -1.98 2.36
C LEU A 53 29.58 -2.53 3.44
N ILE A 54 29.09 -3.30 4.41
CA ILE A 54 29.94 -3.94 5.42
C ILE A 54 30.95 -4.89 4.76
N ILE A 55 30.51 -5.69 3.80
CA ILE A 55 31.38 -6.60 3.06
C ILE A 55 32.43 -5.82 2.25
N ALA A 56 32.03 -4.72 1.61
CA ALA A 56 32.94 -3.85 0.87
C ALA A 56 33.98 -3.15 1.77
N TYR A 57 33.56 -2.71 2.96
CA TYR A 57 34.46 -2.16 3.98
C TYR A 57 35.43 -3.22 4.52
N SER A 58 34.93 -4.43 4.83
CA SER A 58 35.76 -5.55 5.30
C SER A 58 36.77 -6.03 4.26
N SER A 59 36.51 -5.80 2.97
CA SER A 59 37.44 -6.11 1.88
C SER A 59 38.38 -4.95 1.54
N GLY A 60 38.32 -3.83 2.27
CA GLY A 60 39.20 -2.68 2.07
C GLY A 60 38.89 -1.84 0.83
N LYS A 61 37.76 -2.08 0.14
CA LYS A 61 37.35 -1.30 -1.04
C LYS A 61 36.83 0.09 -0.70
N ILE A 62 36.43 0.30 0.56
CA ILE A 62 35.86 1.55 1.07
C ILE A 62 36.64 1.93 2.33
N SER A 63 37.10 3.18 2.41
CA SER A 63 37.84 3.73 3.56
C SER A 63 36.94 3.97 4.77
N ASP A 64 35.69 4.33 4.51
CA ASP A 64 34.79 4.84 5.53
C ASP A 64 33.90 3.74 6.08
N ARG A 65 33.79 3.68 7.42
CA ARG A 65 32.94 2.70 8.09
C ARG A 65 31.47 3.02 7.85
N PRO A 66 30.67 2.09 7.28
CA PRO A 66 29.25 2.32 7.06
C PRO A 66 28.48 2.47 8.38
N ARG A 67 27.54 3.42 8.41
CA ARG A 67 26.65 3.65 9.55
C ARG A 67 25.35 2.87 9.36
N ILE A 68 24.82 2.33 10.46
CA ILE A 68 23.50 1.66 10.46
C ILE A 68 22.42 2.65 9.97
N PRO A 69 21.55 2.24 9.02
CA PRO A 69 20.45 3.08 8.55
C PRO A 69 19.54 3.49 9.70
N ASN A 70 19.23 4.79 9.81
CA ASN A 70 18.36 5.31 10.85
C ASN A 70 17.01 5.72 10.24
N TYR A 71 15.97 4.94 10.53
CA TYR A 71 14.65 5.09 9.89
C TYR A 71 13.78 6.17 10.54
N ARG A 72 14.12 6.60 11.75
CA ARG A 72 13.37 7.62 12.49
C ARG A 72 13.98 8.99 12.25
N LYS A 73 13.34 9.80 11.40
CA LYS A 73 13.71 11.23 11.26
C LYS A 73 13.26 12.03 12.49
N LYS A 74 14.01 13.08 12.82
CA LYS A 74 13.70 14.00 13.93
C LYS A 74 12.34 14.66 13.62
N GLY A 75 11.33 14.44 14.46
CA GLY A 75 9.96 14.92 14.23
C GLY A 75 8.88 13.83 14.06
N GLY A 76 9.25 12.55 13.98
CA GLY A 76 8.33 11.41 14.20
C GLY A 76 7.20 11.20 13.18
N MET A 77 6.98 12.13 12.25
CA MET A 77 5.98 11.99 11.20
C MET A 77 6.53 11.16 10.03
N ALA A 78 5.91 10.01 9.76
CA ALA A 78 6.18 9.25 8.56
C ALA A 78 5.51 9.94 7.37
N THR A 79 6.28 10.31 6.34
CA THR A 79 5.73 10.76 5.06
C THR A 79 4.97 9.60 4.42
N VAL A 80 3.64 9.57 4.60
CA VAL A 80 2.78 8.61 3.93
C VAL A 80 2.61 9.05 2.48
N SER A 81 3.18 8.28 1.56
CA SER A 81 3.04 8.52 0.12
C SER A 81 1.75 7.88 -0.36
N TYR A 82 0.84 8.68 -0.93
CA TYR A 82 -0.37 8.17 -1.54
C TYR A 82 -0.15 7.95 -3.05
N PRO A 83 -0.51 6.79 -3.61
CA PRO A 83 -0.46 6.60 -5.06
C PRO A 83 -1.46 7.55 -5.73
N ALA A 84 -1.08 8.17 -6.84
CA ALA A 84 -1.90 9.17 -7.54
C ALA A 84 -3.31 8.66 -7.87
N GLN A 85 -3.45 7.36 -8.18
CA GLN A 85 -4.73 6.70 -8.45
C GLN A 85 -5.71 6.74 -7.25
N ALA A 86 -5.20 6.87 -6.03
CA ALA A 86 -6.00 6.98 -4.81
C ALA A 86 -6.51 8.40 -4.54
N LEU A 87 -5.88 9.40 -5.14
CA LEU A 87 -6.22 10.80 -4.98
C LEU A 87 -7.36 11.14 -5.95
N LYS A 88 -8.52 11.48 -5.41
CA LYS A 88 -9.65 11.98 -6.21
C LYS A 88 -9.77 13.48 -6.03
N LEU A 89 -10.05 14.24 -7.08
CA LEU A 89 -10.39 15.65 -6.91
C LEU A 89 -11.85 15.76 -6.46
N LYS A 90 -12.11 16.57 -5.43
CA LYS A 90 -13.45 16.97 -5.01
C LYS A 90 -13.49 18.50 -5.01
N GLY A 91 -13.98 19.09 -6.10
CA GLY A 91 -13.83 20.54 -6.33
C GLY A 91 -12.37 20.93 -6.55
N ASN A 92 -11.91 22.01 -5.90
CA ASN A 92 -10.52 22.49 -5.95
C ASN A 92 -9.57 21.82 -4.93
N GLN A 93 -10.01 20.76 -4.24
CA GLN A 93 -9.22 20.10 -3.20
C GLN A 93 -8.97 18.62 -3.54
N ILE A 94 -7.80 18.13 -3.13
CA ILE A 94 -7.40 16.73 -3.28
C ILE A 94 -8.02 15.92 -2.14
N ARG A 95 -8.90 14.98 -2.48
CA ARG A 95 -9.52 14.04 -1.55
C ARG A 95 -8.60 12.85 -1.30
N VAL A 96 -8.07 12.78 -0.08
CA VAL A 96 -7.36 11.59 0.44
C VAL A 96 -8.41 10.65 1.04
N PRO A 97 -8.52 9.38 0.62
CA PRO A 97 -9.62 8.48 0.97
C PRO A 97 -9.74 8.08 2.46
N ARG A 98 -8.92 8.60 3.38
CA ARG A 98 -8.92 8.22 4.81
C ARG A 98 -9.21 9.37 5.81
N LEU A 99 -9.12 10.65 5.44
CA LEU A 99 -9.12 11.76 6.41
C LEU A 99 -10.50 12.31 6.82
N GLU A 100 -11.61 11.63 6.53
CA GLU A 100 -12.97 12.13 6.83
C GLU A 100 -13.50 11.76 8.25
N TYR A 101 -12.68 11.18 9.13
CA TYR A 101 -13.09 10.75 10.49
C TYR A 101 -12.16 11.27 11.61
N LEU A 102 -11.86 12.57 11.61
CA LEU A 102 -11.31 13.31 12.75
C LEU A 102 -11.95 14.70 12.82
#